data_AF-A0A7C2KHA9-F1
#
_entry.id   AF-A0A7C2KHA9-F1
#
_cell.length_a   1.000
_cell.length_b   1.000
_cell.length_c   1.000
_cell.angle_alpha   90.00
_cell.angle_beta   90.00
_cell.angle_gamma   90.00
#
_symmetry.space_group_name_H-M   'P 1'
#
loop_
_entity.id
_entity.type
_entity.pdbx_description
1 polymer ?
#
loop_
_entity_poly.entity_id
_entity_poly.type
_entity_poly.pdbx_seq_one_letter_code
_entity_poly.pdbx_strand_id
1 'polypeptide(L)' 'TGKITYINVSPKRIVHFEYNAAGNEVWISGWLEGAIYIYDDKTLKLIKKITGDWVKTPTGKFNVTNTSKDIY' A
#
# COMPACT_ATOMS: atom_id res chain seq x y z
N THR A 1 8.21 -24.55 -25.19
CA THR A 1 7.16 -24.33 -24.18
C THR A 1 6.75 -22.86 -24.22
N GLY A 2 5.47 -22.60 -24.44
CA GLY A 2 4.95 -21.30 -24.88
C GLY A 2 5.09 -20.17 -23.87
N LYS A 3 5.48 -18.99 -24.35
CA LYS A 3 5.63 -17.75 -23.59
C LYS A 3 4.23 -17.16 -23.36
N ILE A 4 3.69 -17.29 -22.16
CA ILE A 4 2.42 -16.66 -21.79
C ILE A 4 2.64 -15.14 -21.81
N THR A 5 2.13 -14.50 -22.86
CA THR A 5 2.27 -13.06 -23.13
C THR A 5 0.88 -12.42 -23.04
N TYR A 6 0.22 -12.51 -21.88
CA TYR A 6 -1.09 -11.90 -21.66
C TYR A 6 -1.28 -11.39 -20.22
N ILE A 7 -0.26 -10.79 -19.63
CA ILE A 7 -0.49 -9.95 -18.47
C ILE A 7 0.19 -8.62 -18.72
N ASN A 8 -0.56 -7.69 -19.31
CA ASN A 8 -0.25 -6.28 -19.19
C ASN A 8 -0.61 -5.88 -17.74
N VAL A 9 0.20 -6.35 -16.79
CA VAL A 9 0.03 -5.96 -15.39
C VAL A 9 0.37 -4.50 -15.33
N SER A 10 -0.58 -3.70 -14.84
CA SER A 10 -0.32 -2.31 -14.48
C SER A 10 1.05 -2.24 -13.80
N PRO A 11 1.98 -1.36 -14.28
CA PRO A 11 3.32 -1.24 -13.70
C PRO A 11 3.27 -0.89 -12.20
N LYS A 12 2.12 -0.40 -11.74
CA LYS A 12 1.82 -0.09 -10.34
C LYS A 12 0.83 -1.13 -9.81
N ARG A 13 1.35 -2.27 -9.34
CA ARG A 13 0.55 -3.19 -8.52
C ARG A 13 0.36 -2.57 -7.14
N ILE A 14 -0.78 -1.94 -6.95
CA ILE A 14 -1.19 -1.33 -5.68
C ILE A 14 -1.98 -2.36 -4.88
N VAL A 15 -1.65 -2.54 -3.60
CA VAL A 15 -2.28 -3.56 -2.75
C VAL A 15 -2.36 -3.12 -1.29
N HIS A 16 -3.32 -3.69 -0.58
CA HIS A 16 -3.54 -3.59 0.87
C HIS A 16 -3.71 -2.15 1.36
N PHE A 17 -4.96 -1.72 1.53
CA PHE A 17 -5.29 -0.45 2.17
C PHE A 17 -5.34 -0.69 3.68
N GLU A 18 -4.64 0.15 4.44
CA GLU A 18 -4.58 0.04 5.90
C GLU A 18 -4.72 1.44 6.50
N TYR A 19 -5.65 1.63 7.42
CA TYR A 19 -5.78 2.90 8.14
C TYR A 19 -4.70 3.06 9.21
N ASN A 20 -4.33 4.31 9.51
CA ASN A 20 -3.65 4.60 10.77
C ASN A 20 -4.64 4.48 11.96
N ALA A 21 -4.15 4.55 13.19
CA ALA A 21 -4.98 4.38 14.38
C ALA A 21 -6.00 5.51 14.59
N ALA A 22 -5.79 6.68 13.98
CA ALA A 22 -6.70 7.82 14.05
C ALA A 22 -7.82 7.77 12.98
N GLY A 23 -7.72 6.84 12.02
CA GLY A 23 -8.70 6.70 10.94
C GLY A 23 -8.70 7.88 9.95
N ASN A 24 -7.63 8.66 9.86
CA ASN A 24 -7.55 9.85 8.99
C ASN A 24 -6.50 9.74 7.87
N GLU A 25 -5.70 8.67 7.88
CA GLU A 25 -4.77 8.36 6.81
C GLU A 25 -5.00 6.94 6.31
N VAL A 26 -4.90 6.75 5.00
CA VAL A 26 -4.91 5.43 4.35
C VAL A 26 -3.56 5.13 3.73
N TRP A 27 -2.98 4.01 4.12
CA TRP A 27 -1.65 3.57 3.72
C TRP A 27 -1.75 2.44 2.69
N ILE A 28 -1.05 2.58 1.57
CA ILE A 28 -1.19 1.68 0.41
C ILE A 28 0.18 1.22 -0.09
N SER A 29 0.34 -0.08 -0.35
CA SER A 29 1.62 -0.63 -0.83
C SER A 29 1.71 -0.59 -2.36
N GLY A 30 2.76 0.03 -2.89
CA GLY A 30 3.20 -0.13 -4.28
C GLY A 30 4.17 -1.29 -4.40
N TRP A 31 3.64 -2.49 -4.69
CA TRP A 31 4.39 -3.75 -4.57
C TRP A 31 5.61 -3.81 -5.50
N LEU A 32 5.41 -3.56 -6.80
CA LEU A 32 6.51 -3.60 -7.77
C LEU A 32 7.41 -2.35 -7.70
N GLU A 33 6.89 -1.26 -7.16
CA GLU A 33 7.62 0.01 -7.09
C GLU A 33 8.54 0.10 -5.86
N GLY A 34 8.29 -0.68 -4.82
CA GLY A 34 9.05 -0.56 -3.57
C GLY A 34 8.70 0.72 -2.80
N ALA A 35 7.41 1.08 -2.75
CA ALA A 35 6.95 2.28 -2.08
C ALA A 35 5.71 2.02 -1.22
N ILE A 36 5.53 2.83 -0.17
CA ILE A 36 4.26 2.92 0.56
C ILE A 36 3.74 4.34 0.42
N TYR A 37 2.50 4.47 0.01
CA TYR A 37 1.81 5.74 -0.15
C TYR A 37 0.90 5.99 1.04
N ILE A 38 0.89 7.22 1.54
CA ILE A 38 0.01 7.67 2.61
C ILE A 38 -0.88 8.77 2.03
N TYR A 39 -2.18 8.56 2.06
CA TYR A 39 -3.19 9.51 1.61
C TYR A 39 -3.97 10.08 2.79
N ASP A 40 -4.36 11.34 2.67
CA ASP A 40 -5.36 11.94 3.54
C ASP A 40 -6.73 11.37 3.17
N ASP A 41 -7.43 10.77 4.14
CA ASP A 41 -8.68 10.07 3.89
C ASP A 41 -9.79 11.01 3.40
N LYS A 42 -9.86 12.23 3.95
CA LYS A 42 -10.94 13.17 3.65
C LYS A 42 -10.80 13.82 2.28
N THR A 43 -9.57 14.20 1.93
CA THR A 43 -9.28 14.98 0.73
C THR A 43 -8.78 14.13 -0.43
N LEU A 44 -8.44 12.86 -0.19
CA LEU A 44 -7.86 11.93 -1.15
C LEU A 44 -6.51 12.39 -1.73
N LYS A 45 -5.86 13.36 -1.07
CA LYS A 45 -4.56 13.89 -1.50
C LYS A 45 -3.42 13.07 -0.92
N LEU A 46 -2.37 12.90 -1.71
CA LEU A 46 -1.15 12.25 -1.25
C LEU A 46 -0.48 13.10 -0.18
N ILE A 47 -0.33 12.55 1.03
CA ILE A 47 0.43 13.17 2.13
C ILE A 47 1.91 12.85 1.96
N LYS A 48 2.24 11.56 1.78
CA LYS A 48 3.62 11.10 1.79
C LYS A 48 3.82 9.86 0.93
N LYS A 49 5.00 9.78 0.32
CA LYS A 49 5.53 8.56 -0.29
C LYS A 49 6.74 8.10 0.51
N ILE A 50 6.67 6.91 1.09
CA ILE A 50 7.77 6.25 1.79
C ILE A 50 8.52 5.39 0.78
N THR A 51 9.82 5.64 0.65
CA THR A 51 10.75 4.93 -0.23
C THR A 51 12.08 4.76 0.47
N GLY A 52 12.82 3.71 0.09
CA GLY A 52 14.19 3.47 0.53
C GLY A 52 14.63 2.07 0.18
N ASP A 53 15.93 1.80 0.22
CA ASP A 53 16.50 0.48 -0.15
C ASP A 53 15.96 -0.68 0.71
N TRP A 54 15.42 -0.36 1.89
CA TRP A 54 14.79 -1.30 2.81
C TRP A 54 13.30 -1.56 2.50
N VAL A 55 12.65 -0.76 1.66
CA VAL A 55 11.24 -0.91 1.27
C VAL A 55 11.12 -1.88 0.09
N LYS A 56 11.61 -3.11 0.27
CA LYS A 56 11.59 -4.13 -0.78
C LYS A 56 10.24 -4.83 -0.80
N THR A 57 9.59 -4.84 -1.96
CA THR A 57 8.33 -5.57 -2.22
C THR A 57 7.27 -5.39 -1.13
N PRO A 58 6.85 -4.15 -0.79
CA PRO A 58 5.85 -3.94 0.25
C PRO A 58 4.51 -4.56 -0.16
N THR A 59 3.87 -5.28 0.76
CA THR A 59 2.57 -5.95 0.53
C THR A 59 1.62 -5.66 1.70
N GLY A 60 1.54 -6.55 2.69
CA GLY A 60 0.73 -6.40 3.90
C GLY A 60 1.31 -5.35 4.85
N LYS A 61 0.42 -4.59 5.47
CA LYS A 61 0.72 -3.60 6.52
C LYS A 61 -0.39 -3.69 7.54
N PHE A 62 -0.06 -3.81 8.82
CA PHE A 62 -1.04 -4.07 9.87
C PHE A 62 -0.84 -3.00 10.94
N ASN A 63 -1.80 -2.09 11.09
CA ASN A 63 -1.78 -1.11 12.15
C ASN A 63 -2.06 -1.82 13.48
N VAL A 64 -1.18 -1.60 14.46
CA VAL A 64 -1.23 -2.28 15.76
C VAL A 64 -2.60 -2.15 16.42
N THR A 65 -3.13 -0.93 16.52
CA THR A 65 -4.44 -0.68 17.16
C THR A 65 -5.56 -1.34 16.39
N ASN A 66 -5.59 -1.16 15.07
CA ASN A 66 -6.69 -1.64 14.23
C ASN A 66 -6.73 -3.17 14.20
N THR A 67 -5.58 -3.81 13.98
CA THR A 67 -5.46 -5.28 13.98
C THR A 67 -5.74 -5.88 15.35
N SER A 68 -5.28 -5.26 16.46
CA SER A 68 -5.53 -5.80 17.81
C SER A 68 -7.00 -5.73 18.26
N LYS A 69 -7.81 -4.90 17.59
CA LYS A 69 -9.20 -4.62 17.94
C LYS A 69 -10.19 -5.00 16.83
N ASP A 70 -9.72 -5.67 15.78
CA ASP A 70 -10.51 -6.03 14.60
C ASP A 70 -11.27 -4.84 13.98
N ILE A 71 -10.60 -3.69 13.87
CA ILE A 71 -11.13 -2.47 13.23
C ILE A 71 -10.62 -2.44 11.78
N TYR A 72 -11.52 -2.29 10.80
CA TYR A 72 -11.21 -2.27 9.36
C TYR A 72 -12.08 -1.27 8.60
#